data_AF-A0ABD6DLH4-F1
#
_entry.id   AF-A0ABD6DLH4-F1
#
_cell.length_a   1.000
_cell.length_b   1.000
_cell.length_c   1.000
_cell.angle_alpha   90.00
_cell.angle_beta   90.00
_cell.angle_gamma   90.00
#
_symmetry.space_group_name_H-M   'P 1'
#
loop_
_entity.id
_entity.type
_entity.pdbx_description
1 polymer ?
#
loop_
_entity_poly.entity_id
_entity_poly.type
_entity_poly.pdbx_seq_one_letter_code
_entity_poly.pdbx_strand_id
1 'polypeptide(L)'
;MSRTATTPTLADTDLVRLFDQERLHDRLAAGALPDWAREHYETFRADMLGERDGTPFPCFFGVDSEKQGWALYTFVPGFDDESLARFADVTRAYLRTQEHHSPRTSLVAFFRNVDGEQPEEHWHDRYWEVLQFLHDHDPEPWPEAFPADPDHHQFEFCYAGEPVFPTARTPAHDRRHSRFNPHGLEVTVQPRSVFDGVTGDTVAGRRAREDIHDRLEGYDDVCPHAHLGDWEDDESHEWKQYVLPNDERELADCPLEVRV
;
A
#
# COMPACT_ATOMS: atom_id res chain seq x y z
N MET A 1 22.45 1.69 25.72
CA MET A 1 21.31 0.75 25.89
C MET A 1 21.41 -0.24 24.75
N SER A 2 21.67 -1.52 25.06
CA SER A 2 21.88 -2.56 24.06
C SER A 2 20.56 -2.86 23.36
N ARG A 3 20.47 -2.57 22.05
CA ARG A 3 19.46 -3.14 21.17
C ARG A 3 19.71 -4.65 21.11
N THR A 4 18.83 -5.44 21.70
CA THR A 4 18.85 -6.89 21.55
C THR A 4 18.36 -7.20 20.14
N ALA A 5 19.27 -7.52 19.22
CA ALA A 5 18.90 -8.05 17.92
C ALA A 5 18.26 -9.43 18.13
N THR A 6 16.95 -9.54 17.91
CA THR A 6 16.24 -10.81 17.95
C THR A 6 16.63 -11.62 16.71
N THR A 7 17.27 -12.77 16.90
CA THR A 7 17.59 -13.68 15.79
C THR A 7 16.29 -14.16 15.12
N PRO A 8 16.14 -14.03 13.80
CA PRO A 8 14.93 -14.44 13.10
C PRO A 8 14.72 -15.96 13.23
N THR A 9 13.47 -16.37 13.45
CA THR A 9 13.09 -17.78 13.52
C THR A 9 13.00 -18.39 12.12
N LEU A 10 12.98 -19.73 12.01
CA LEU A 10 12.69 -20.42 10.74
C LEU A 10 11.32 -20.04 10.15
N ALA A 11 10.37 -19.60 10.99
CA ALA A 11 9.10 -19.06 10.52
C ALA A 11 9.30 -17.69 9.83
N ASP A 12 10.15 -16.82 10.39
CA ASP A 12 10.41 -15.48 9.84
C ASP A 12 11.14 -15.50 8.49
N THR A 13 11.96 -16.52 8.24
CA THR A 13 12.72 -16.63 6.97
C THR A 13 11.84 -16.98 5.77
N ASP A 14 10.62 -17.48 5.96
CA ASP A 14 9.72 -17.92 4.89
C ASP A 14 8.57 -16.93 4.59
N LEU A 15 8.60 -15.74 5.21
CA LEU A 15 7.52 -14.74 5.19
C LEU A 15 7.52 -13.78 4.01
N VAL A 16 8.71 -13.37 3.55
CA VAL A 16 8.80 -12.47 2.39
C VAL A 16 8.71 -13.34 1.13
N ARG A 17 7.46 -13.59 0.70
CA ARG A 17 7.06 -14.34 -0.47
C ARG A 17 5.74 -13.80 -0.98
N LEU A 18 5.44 -14.11 -2.24
CA LEU A 18 4.13 -13.85 -2.81
C LEU A 18 3.15 -14.94 -2.40
N PHE A 19 2.12 -14.57 -1.65
CA PHE A 19 1.02 -15.46 -1.28
C PHE A 19 -0.26 -15.05 -2.00
N ASP A 20 -0.91 -16.01 -2.66
CA ASP A 20 -2.34 -15.87 -2.94
C ASP A 20 -3.18 -16.11 -1.66
N GLN A 21 -4.46 -15.78 -1.72
CA GLN A 21 -5.34 -15.87 -0.56
C GLN A 21 -5.53 -17.31 -0.07
N GLU A 22 -5.65 -18.29 -0.97
CA GLU A 22 -5.83 -19.70 -0.62
C GLU A 22 -4.60 -20.21 0.17
N ARG A 23 -3.41 -19.96 -0.37
CA ARG A 23 -2.14 -20.33 0.26
C ARG A 23 -1.94 -19.66 1.60
N LEU A 24 -2.34 -18.39 1.73
CA LEU A 24 -2.29 -17.66 2.99
C LEU A 24 -3.21 -18.32 4.04
N HIS A 25 -4.44 -18.65 3.66
CA HIS A 25 -5.40 -19.32 4.55
C HIS A 25 -4.92 -20.70 4.99
N ASP A 26 -4.30 -21.46 4.10
CA ASP A 26 -3.68 -22.74 4.45
C ASP A 26 -2.59 -22.58 5.53
N ARG A 27 -1.75 -21.54 5.42
CA ARG A 27 -0.70 -21.27 6.41
C ARG A 27 -1.27 -20.83 7.74
N LEU A 28 -2.33 -20.02 7.74
CA LEU A 28 -3.06 -19.62 8.94
C LEU A 28 -3.65 -20.83 9.65
N ALA A 29 -4.36 -21.70 8.90
CA ALA A 29 -4.97 -22.92 9.44
C ALA A 29 -3.92 -23.89 10.00
N ALA A 30 -2.73 -23.94 9.40
CA ALA A 30 -1.61 -24.74 9.88
C ALA A 30 -0.84 -24.13 11.06
N GLY A 31 -1.16 -22.91 11.51
CA GLY A 31 -0.40 -22.19 12.53
C GLY A 31 1.04 -21.90 12.11
N ALA A 32 1.26 -21.70 10.81
CA ALA A 32 2.59 -21.56 10.20
C ALA A 32 3.04 -20.11 10.01
N LEU A 33 2.22 -19.13 10.41
CA LEU A 33 2.59 -17.72 10.47
C LEU A 33 2.89 -17.31 11.91
N PRO A 34 3.87 -16.42 12.15
CA PRO A 34 4.05 -15.81 13.46
C PRO A 34 2.85 -14.94 13.83
N ASP A 35 2.65 -14.73 15.13
CA ASP A 35 1.49 -14.01 15.65
C ASP A 35 1.31 -12.62 15.04
N TRP A 36 2.39 -11.84 14.92
CA TRP A 36 2.32 -10.50 14.34
C TRP A 36 1.78 -10.50 12.89
N ALA A 37 2.16 -11.49 12.08
CA ALA A 37 1.74 -11.59 10.69
C ALA A 37 0.27 -12.02 10.59
N ARG A 38 -0.12 -12.98 11.44
CA ARG A 38 -1.52 -13.41 11.57
C ARG A 38 -2.40 -12.24 11.99
N GLU A 39 -2.03 -11.53 13.06
CA GLU A 39 -2.79 -10.39 13.59
C GLU A 39 -2.94 -9.27 12.55
N HIS A 40 -1.87 -8.94 11.82
CA HIS A 40 -1.90 -7.94 10.76
C HIS A 40 -2.89 -8.31 9.65
N TYR A 41 -2.83 -9.55 9.14
CA TYR A 41 -3.74 -10.01 8.09
C TYR A 41 -5.19 -10.14 8.58
N GLU A 42 -5.40 -10.69 9.77
CA GLU A 42 -6.75 -10.85 10.33
C GLU A 42 -7.44 -9.49 10.54
N THR A 43 -6.69 -8.48 11.00
CA THR A 43 -7.20 -7.10 11.11
C THR A 43 -7.46 -6.49 9.73
N PHE A 44 -6.52 -6.60 8.79
CA PHE A 44 -6.73 -6.14 7.41
C PHE A 44 -8.01 -6.72 6.80
N ARG A 45 -8.20 -8.04 6.89
CA ARG A 45 -9.36 -8.73 6.35
C ARG A 45 -10.65 -8.32 7.06
N ALA A 46 -10.61 -8.12 8.38
CA ALA A 46 -11.75 -7.63 9.15
C ALA A 46 -12.16 -6.22 8.71
N ASP A 47 -11.20 -5.33 8.45
CA ASP A 47 -11.47 -3.97 7.97
C ASP A 47 -12.06 -4.00 6.55
N MET A 48 -11.46 -4.75 5.63
CA MET A 48 -11.92 -4.84 4.24
C MET A 48 -13.33 -5.44 4.11
N LEU A 49 -13.67 -6.43 4.95
CA LEU A 49 -14.94 -7.15 4.85
C LEU A 49 -15.99 -6.65 5.85
N GLY A 50 -15.60 -5.77 6.77
CA GLY A 50 -16.43 -5.22 7.81
C GLY A 50 -17.12 -3.92 7.43
N GLU A 51 -17.75 -3.34 8.44
CA GLU A 51 -18.40 -2.03 8.38
C GLU A 51 -18.07 -1.26 9.66
N ARG A 52 -17.88 0.05 9.54
CA ARG A 52 -17.72 0.98 10.66
C ARG A 52 -18.91 1.93 10.64
N ASP A 53 -19.64 2.01 11.74
CA ASP A 53 -20.88 2.81 11.85
C ASP A 53 -21.93 2.53 10.76
N GLY A 54 -21.97 1.29 10.26
CA GLY A 54 -22.84 0.88 9.15
C GLY A 54 -22.33 1.28 7.76
N THR A 55 -21.13 1.84 7.67
CA THR A 55 -20.44 2.20 6.43
C THR A 55 -19.40 1.14 6.07
N PRO A 56 -19.45 0.53 4.88
CA PRO A 56 -18.44 -0.41 4.44
C PRO A 56 -17.10 0.28 4.16
N PHE A 57 -16.01 -0.51 4.10
CA PHE A 57 -14.70 0.03 3.77
C PHE A 57 -14.74 0.88 2.47
N PRO A 58 -14.12 2.07 2.43
CA PRO A 58 -14.32 3.01 1.33
C PRO A 58 -13.83 2.51 -0.03
N CYS A 59 -12.70 1.80 -0.07
CA CYS A 59 -12.12 1.30 -1.32
C CYS A 59 -12.89 0.08 -1.86
N PHE A 60 -13.89 0.30 -2.73
CA PHE A 60 -14.65 -0.78 -3.35
C PHE A 60 -13.76 -1.83 -4.05
N PHE A 61 -12.68 -1.41 -4.71
CA PHE A 61 -11.76 -2.33 -5.39
C PHE A 61 -11.02 -3.24 -4.42
N GLY A 62 -10.57 -2.71 -3.27
CA GLY A 62 -9.96 -3.51 -2.21
C GLY A 62 -10.93 -4.53 -1.62
N VAL A 63 -12.17 -4.10 -1.35
CA VAL A 63 -13.23 -4.99 -0.84
C VAL A 63 -13.55 -6.12 -1.82
N ASP A 64 -13.72 -5.82 -3.11
CA ASP A 64 -14.00 -6.81 -4.15
C ASP A 64 -12.82 -7.76 -4.32
N SER A 65 -11.59 -7.24 -4.38
CA SER A 65 -10.36 -8.03 -4.48
C SER A 65 -10.22 -9.03 -3.33
N GLU A 66 -10.50 -8.60 -2.09
CA GLU A 66 -10.48 -9.49 -0.92
C GLU A 66 -11.58 -10.56 -0.97
N LYS A 67 -12.80 -10.19 -1.37
CA LYS A 67 -13.94 -11.12 -1.46
C LYS A 67 -13.76 -12.20 -2.52
N GLN A 68 -13.14 -11.83 -3.64
CA GLN A 68 -12.92 -12.74 -4.77
C GLN A 68 -11.62 -13.55 -4.63
N GLY A 69 -10.79 -13.25 -3.63
CA GLY A 69 -9.49 -13.89 -3.44
C GLY A 69 -8.46 -13.48 -4.50
N TRP A 70 -8.58 -12.27 -5.05
CA TRP A 70 -7.67 -11.75 -6.07
C TRP A 70 -6.44 -11.05 -5.50
N ALA A 71 -6.52 -10.54 -4.27
CA ALA A 71 -5.40 -9.88 -3.63
C ALA A 71 -4.25 -10.87 -3.34
N LEU A 72 -3.03 -10.37 -3.47
CA LEU A 72 -1.80 -11.08 -3.11
C LEU A 72 -1.19 -10.42 -1.88
N TYR A 73 -0.42 -11.19 -1.12
CA TYR A 73 0.11 -10.74 0.16
C TYR A 73 1.58 -11.08 0.32
N THR A 74 2.28 -10.28 1.12
CA THR A 74 3.63 -10.56 1.60
C THR A 74 3.82 -9.98 3.00
N PHE A 75 4.72 -10.58 3.78
CA PHE A 75 5.00 -10.18 5.16
C PHE A 75 6.47 -9.80 5.28
N VAL A 76 6.76 -8.54 5.60
CA VAL A 76 8.11 -7.99 5.66
C VAL A 76 8.54 -7.86 7.12
N PRO A 77 9.55 -8.63 7.59
CA PRO A 77 9.87 -8.74 9.01
C PRO A 77 10.59 -7.52 9.60
N GLY A 78 11.04 -6.58 8.77
CA GLY A 78 11.74 -5.37 9.19
C GLY A 78 12.03 -4.41 8.03
N PHE A 79 12.80 -3.38 8.35
CA PHE A 79 13.23 -2.32 7.42
C PHE A 79 14.75 -2.37 7.13
N ASP A 80 15.40 -3.48 7.46
CA ASP A 80 16.79 -3.73 7.08
C ASP A 80 16.92 -4.10 5.61
N ASP A 81 18.11 -3.90 5.03
CA ASP A 81 18.39 -4.13 3.61
C ASP A 81 18.02 -5.55 3.14
N GLU A 82 18.15 -6.58 3.97
CA GLU A 82 17.77 -7.95 3.60
C GLU A 82 16.25 -8.07 3.45
N SER A 83 15.50 -7.56 4.43
CA SER A 83 14.04 -7.52 4.39
C SER A 83 13.52 -6.73 3.19
N LEU A 84 14.10 -5.56 2.92
CA LEU A 84 13.70 -4.68 1.83
C LEU A 84 14.10 -5.24 0.45
N ALA A 85 15.27 -5.85 0.30
CA ALA A 85 15.68 -6.51 -0.94
C ALA A 85 14.74 -7.68 -1.29
N ARG A 86 14.32 -8.47 -0.29
CA ARG A 86 13.34 -9.53 -0.52
C ARG A 86 11.96 -8.99 -0.86
N PHE A 87 11.56 -7.86 -0.26
CA PHE A 87 10.32 -7.19 -0.63
C PHE A 87 10.37 -6.69 -2.08
N ALA A 88 11.50 -6.09 -2.49
CA ALA A 88 11.76 -5.66 -3.86
C ALA A 88 11.63 -6.83 -4.85
N ASP A 89 12.20 -8.00 -4.53
CA ASP A 89 12.06 -9.22 -5.32
C ASP A 89 10.60 -9.68 -5.44
N VAL A 90 9.83 -9.65 -4.34
CA VAL A 90 8.41 -10.04 -4.33
C VAL A 90 7.57 -9.06 -5.14
N THR A 91 7.76 -7.76 -4.97
CA THR A 91 7.06 -6.71 -5.75
C THR A 91 7.34 -6.88 -7.23
N ARG A 92 8.61 -7.16 -7.60
CA ARG A 92 8.98 -7.45 -8.98
C ARG A 92 8.30 -8.69 -9.51
N ALA A 93 8.30 -9.78 -8.73
CA ALA A 93 7.65 -11.04 -9.13
C ALA A 93 6.14 -10.85 -9.35
N TYR A 94 5.49 -10.07 -8.48
CA TYR A 94 4.10 -9.68 -8.66
C TYR A 94 3.87 -8.94 -9.98
N LEU A 95 4.60 -7.84 -10.22
CA LEU A 95 4.45 -7.01 -11.42
C LEU A 95 4.73 -7.79 -12.71
N ARG A 96 5.73 -8.70 -12.69
CA ARG A 96 6.07 -9.56 -13.84
C ARG A 96 5.07 -10.68 -14.10
N THR A 97 4.18 -10.98 -13.15
CA THR A 97 3.16 -12.04 -13.30
C THR A 97 1.75 -11.49 -13.40
N GLN A 98 1.57 -10.17 -13.57
CA GLN A 98 0.27 -9.50 -13.61
C GLN A 98 -0.71 -10.13 -14.62
N GLU A 99 -0.23 -10.59 -15.77
CA GLU A 99 -1.06 -11.21 -16.83
C GLU A 99 -1.71 -12.54 -16.41
N HIS A 100 -1.22 -13.16 -15.33
CA HIS A 100 -1.76 -14.40 -14.77
C HIS A 100 -2.78 -14.15 -13.65
N HIS A 101 -2.95 -12.90 -13.23
CA HIS A 101 -3.83 -12.49 -12.14
C HIS A 101 -5.08 -11.78 -12.66
N SER A 102 -6.02 -11.48 -11.77
CA SER A 102 -7.17 -10.63 -12.12
C SER A 102 -6.67 -9.23 -12.48
N PRO A 103 -7.30 -8.51 -13.42
CA PRO A 103 -6.96 -7.11 -13.71
C PRO A 103 -7.05 -6.17 -12.48
N ARG A 104 -7.72 -6.60 -11.41
CA ARG A 104 -7.86 -5.86 -10.15
C ARG A 104 -6.99 -6.37 -9.01
N THR A 105 -6.06 -7.28 -9.30
CA THR A 105 -5.16 -7.83 -8.27
C THR A 105 -4.20 -6.75 -7.78
N SER A 106 -4.15 -6.56 -6.47
CA SER A 106 -3.16 -5.74 -5.75
C SER A 106 -2.22 -6.63 -4.94
N LEU A 107 -1.03 -6.13 -4.61
CA LEU A 107 -0.14 -6.72 -3.61
C LEU A 107 -0.22 -5.93 -2.31
N VAL A 108 -0.59 -6.58 -1.21
CA VAL A 108 -0.61 -5.99 0.13
C VAL A 108 0.59 -6.49 0.93
N ALA A 109 1.45 -5.57 1.33
CA ALA A 109 2.67 -5.83 2.09
C ALA A 109 2.50 -5.39 3.55
N PHE A 110 2.68 -6.34 4.47
CA PHE A 110 2.54 -6.11 5.90
C PHE A 110 3.92 -6.05 6.56
N PHE A 111 4.33 -4.86 6.99
CA PHE A 111 5.61 -4.67 7.69
C PHE A 111 5.42 -4.89 9.18
N ARG A 112 6.32 -5.66 9.78
CA ARG A 112 6.35 -5.86 11.22
C ARG A 112 6.68 -4.54 11.92
N ASN A 113 5.85 -4.14 12.88
CA ASN A 113 6.22 -3.06 13.78
C ASN A 113 7.35 -3.49 14.74
N VAL A 114 8.56 -3.04 14.44
CA VAL A 114 9.77 -3.28 15.27
C VAL A 114 10.06 -2.12 16.23
N ASP A 115 9.42 -0.97 16.02
CA ASP A 115 9.73 0.28 16.72
C ASP A 115 8.68 0.62 17.81
N GLY A 116 7.57 -0.10 17.89
CA GLY A 116 6.51 0.12 18.87
C GLY A 116 5.56 1.26 18.50
N GLU A 117 4.97 1.93 19.49
CA GLU A 117 4.18 3.15 19.25
C GLU A 117 5.11 4.29 18.81
N GLN A 118 4.79 4.86 17.65
CA GLN A 118 5.60 5.90 17.00
C GLN A 118 4.69 7.00 16.44
N PRO A 119 5.18 8.25 16.35
CA PRO A 119 4.41 9.36 15.79
C PRO A 119 4.21 9.18 14.27
N GLU A 120 3.30 9.99 13.70
CA GLU A 120 3.00 10.01 12.27
C GLU A 120 4.25 10.17 11.39
N GLU A 121 5.11 11.15 11.70
CA GLU A 121 6.35 11.44 10.96
C GLU A 121 7.22 10.19 10.79
N HIS A 122 7.37 9.37 11.84
CA HIS A 122 8.15 8.13 11.76
C HIS A 122 7.59 7.17 10.72
N TRP A 123 6.26 7.00 10.66
CA TRP A 123 5.65 6.10 9.69
C TRP A 123 5.73 6.62 8.26
N HIS A 124 5.67 7.94 8.09
CA HIS A 124 5.86 8.58 6.79
C HIS A 124 7.31 8.40 6.32
N ASP A 125 8.29 8.63 7.19
CA ASP A 125 9.70 8.40 6.90
C ASP A 125 9.94 6.94 6.51
N ARG A 126 9.43 5.97 7.29
CA ARG A 126 9.52 4.54 6.94
C ARG A 126 8.90 4.22 5.59
N TYR A 127 7.75 4.82 5.27
CA TYR A 127 7.10 4.60 3.99
C TYR A 127 7.97 5.12 2.82
N TRP A 128 8.50 6.33 2.93
CA TRP A 128 9.37 6.90 1.91
C TRP A 128 10.73 6.21 1.82
N GLU A 129 11.29 5.72 2.94
CA GLU A 129 12.47 4.83 2.94
C GLU A 129 12.22 3.57 2.12
N VAL A 130 11.05 2.95 2.23
CA VAL A 130 10.67 1.77 1.44
C VAL A 130 10.61 2.11 -0.05
N LEU A 131 9.94 3.20 -0.44
CA LEU A 131 9.86 3.61 -1.84
C LEU A 131 11.24 3.99 -2.42
N GLN A 132 12.06 4.72 -1.66
CA GLN A 132 13.41 5.07 -2.07
C GLN A 132 14.27 3.82 -2.24
N PHE A 133 14.13 2.82 -1.35
CA PHE A 133 14.85 1.56 -1.47
C PHE A 133 14.46 0.82 -2.76
N LEU A 134 13.17 0.76 -3.08
CA LEU A 134 12.69 0.17 -4.33
C LEU A 134 13.25 0.91 -5.55
N HIS A 135 13.23 2.25 -5.54
CA HIS A 135 13.79 3.08 -6.61
C HIS A 135 15.29 2.83 -6.82
N ASP A 136 16.07 2.89 -5.75
CA ASP A 136 17.53 2.74 -5.80
C ASP A 136 17.96 1.32 -6.22
N HIS A 137 17.06 0.33 -6.12
CA HIS A 137 17.30 -1.06 -6.51
C HIS A 137 16.42 -1.52 -7.68
N ASP A 138 15.79 -0.60 -8.42
CA ASP A 138 14.97 -0.98 -9.57
C ASP A 138 15.86 -1.67 -10.63
N PRO A 139 15.54 -2.91 -11.03
CA PRO A 139 16.29 -3.60 -12.08
C PRO A 139 16.05 -3.03 -13.48
N GLU A 140 15.01 -2.21 -13.67
CA GLU A 140 14.64 -1.62 -14.94
C GLU A 140 14.85 -0.10 -14.93
N PRO A 141 15.13 0.52 -16.09
CA PRO A 141 15.13 1.98 -16.18
C PRO A 141 13.72 2.54 -15.97
N TRP A 142 13.64 3.79 -15.51
CA TRP A 142 12.38 4.52 -15.44
C TRP A 142 11.70 4.56 -16.83
N PRO A 143 10.41 4.20 -16.95
CA PRO A 143 9.73 4.14 -18.25
C PRO A 143 9.67 5.51 -18.95
N GLU A 144 10.04 5.57 -20.23
CA GLU A 144 9.99 6.83 -21.02
C GLU A 144 8.56 7.41 -21.15
N ALA A 145 7.54 6.58 -20.99
CA ALA A 145 6.13 6.99 -21.08
C ALA A 145 5.63 7.77 -19.86
N PHE A 146 6.36 7.75 -18.74
CA PHE A 146 5.98 8.41 -17.49
C PHE A 146 7.02 9.45 -17.09
N PRO A 147 6.60 10.65 -16.65
CA PRO A 147 7.52 11.67 -16.20
C PRO A 147 8.24 11.20 -14.92
N ALA A 148 9.54 11.41 -14.87
CA ALA A 148 10.36 11.11 -13.69
C ALA A 148 10.42 12.28 -12.68
N ASP A 149 9.92 13.46 -13.07
CA ASP A 149 9.87 14.65 -12.24
C ASP A 149 8.62 14.61 -11.33
N PRO A 150 8.77 14.55 -9.99
CA PRO A 150 7.63 14.53 -9.07
C PRO A 150 6.73 15.78 -9.10
N ASP A 151 7.21 16.89 -9.69
CA ASP A 151 6.41 18.11 -9.88
C ASP A 151 5.48 18.01 -11.08
N HIS A 152 5.65 17.01 -11.94
CA HIS A 152 4.75 16.75 -13.06
C HIS A 152 3.45 16.10 -12.55
N HIS A 153 2.28 16.62 -12.92
CA HIS A 153 0.97 16.10 -12.49
C HIS A 153 0.76 14.60 -12.80
N GLN A 154 1.24 14.15 -13.96
CA GLN A 154 1.26 12.72 -14.35
C GLN A 154 2.39 11.87 -13.74
N PHE A 155 3.16 12.41 -12.78
CA PHE A 155 4.16 11.63 -12.07
C PHE A 155 3.49 10.45 -11.35
N GLU A 156 4.10 9.28 -11.52
CA GLU A 156 3.74 8.08 -10.79
C GLU A 156 5.00 7.29 -10.49
N PHE A 157 5.08 6.77 -9.26
CA PHE A 157 6.16 5.90 -8.86
C PHE A 157 6.24 4.70 -9.80
N CYS A 158 7.43 4.45 -10.37
CA CYS A 158 7.66 3.30 -11.24
C CYS A 158 8.58 2.31 -10.53
N TYR A 159 8.27 1.01 -10.67
CA TYR A 159 9.15 -0.06 -10.23
C TYR A 159 9.10 -1.23 -11.20
N ALA A 160 10.25 -1.82 -11.54
CA ALA A 160 10.38 -2.92 -12.49
C ALA A 160 9.76 -2.62 -13.87
N GLY A 161 9.84 -1.35 -14.29
CA GLY A 161 9.31 -0.85 -15.56
C GLY A 161 7.80 -0.61 -15.59
N GLU A 162 7.10 -0.74 -14.45
CA GLU A 162 5.66 -0.56 -14.35
C GLU A 162 5.31 0.66 -13.47
N PRO A 163 4.38 1.53 -13.90
CA PRO A 163 3.81 2.58 -13.05
C PRO A 163 2.92 1.95 -11.97
N VAL A 164 3.11 2.36 -10.72
CA VAL A 164 2.40 1.83 -9.56
C VAL A 164 1.90 2.94 -8.64
N PHE A 165 0.75 2.68 -8.03
CA PHE A 165 0.10 3.51 -7.02
C PHE A 165 0.22 2.84 -5.64
N PRO A 166 1.33 3.04 -4.91
CA PRO A 166 1.55 2.45 -3.59
C PRO A 166 0.85 3.28 -2.51
N THR A 167 -0.20 2.76 -1.88
CA THR A 167 -0.85 3.47 -0.75
C THR A 167 -0.54 2.83 0.59
N ALA A 168 -0.48 3.66 1.63
CA ALA A 168 -0.14 3.23 2.98
C ALA A 168 -1.34 3.26 3.93
N ARG A 169 -1.32 2.33 4.88
CA ARG A 169 -2.06 2.39 6.15
C ARG A 169 -1.07 2.29 7.30
N THR A 170 -1.28 3.07 8.36
CA THR A 170 -0.33 3.16 9.49
C THR A 170 -1.05 3.27 10.83
N PRO A 171 -0.36 2.98 11.96
CA PRO A 171 -0.94 3.12 13.30
C PRO A 171 -1.16 4.58 13.71
N ALA A 172 -0.56 5.54 13.00
CA ALA A 172 -0.66 6.95 13.33
C ALA A 172 -1.97 7.60 12.88
N HIS A 173 -2.76 6.95 12.01
CA HIS A 173 -4.03 7.50 11.55
C HIS A 173 -5.14 7.27 12.58
N ASP A 174 -5.34 8.20 13.50
CA ASP A 174 -6.35 8.06 14.57
C ASP A 174 -7.75 8.55 14.18
N ARG A 175 -7.83 9.43 13.17
CA ARG A 175 -9.09 10.03 12.69
C ARG A 175 -9.45 9.63 11.25
N ARG A 176 -8.47 9.21 10.46
CA ARG A 176 -8.66 8.65 9.11
C ARG A 176 -8.66 7.12 9.20
N HIS A 177 -9.77 6.54 9.67
CA HIS A 177 -9.92 5.09 9.88
C HIS A 177 -9.70 4.27 8.61
N SER A 178 -9.98 4.84 7.44
CA SER A 178 -9.68 4.26 6.12
C SER A 178 -8.18 4.07 5.87
N ARG A 179 -7.33 4.81 6.61
CA ARG A 179 -5.87 4.75 6.58
C ARG A 179 -5.24 4.15 7.84
N PHE A 180 -6.07 3.77 8.82
CA PHE A 180 -5.60 3.20 10.09
C PHE A 180 -5.29 1.72 9.97
N ASN A 181 -4.20 1.27 10.60
CA ASN A 181 -3.93 -0.13 10.93
C ASN A 181 -3.08 -0.18 12.21
N PRO A 182 -3.43 -0.95 13.24
CA PRO A 182 -2.71 -0.93 14.52
C PRO A 182 -1.36 -1.69 14.52
N HIS A 183 -1.05 -2.49 13.49
CA HIS A 183 0.02 -3.50 13.55
C HIS A 183 1.36 -3.08 12.94
N GLY A 184 1.41 -1.93 12.26
CA GLY A 184 2.61 -1.40 11.63
C GLY A 184 2.32 -0.71 10.30
N LEU A 185 3.33 -0.63 9.44
CA LEU A 185 3.15 -0.14 8.08
C LEU A 185 2.50 -1.23 7.22
N GLU A 186 1.43 -0.88 6.54
CA GLU A 186 0.79 -1.69 5.50
C GLU A 186 0.88 -0.91 4.19
N VAL A 187 1.43 -1.54 3.14
CA VAL A 187 1.55 -0.92 1.81
C VAL A 187 0.79 -1.74 0.80
N THR A 188 -0.19 -1.13 0.13
CA THR A 188 -0.89 -1.72 -1.00
C THR A 188 -0.26 -1.21 -2.30
N VAL A 189 0.39 -2.09 -3.05
CA VAL A 189 0.98 -1.81 -4.36
C VAL A 189 0.00 -2.21 -5.45
N GLN A 190 -0.35 -1.27 -6.34
CA GLN A 190 -1.29 -1.48 -7.43
C GLN A 190 -0.67 -0.94 -8.71
N PRO A 191 -0.49 -1.73 -9.79
CA PRO A 191 -0.12 -1.17 -11.08
C PRO A 191 -1.26 -0.27 -11.57
N ARG A 192 -0.92 0.77 -12.33
CA ARG A 192 -1.91 1.73 -12.83
C ARG A 192 -3.03 1.06 -13.65
N SER A 193 -2.74 -0.06 -14.31
CA SER A 193 -3.71 -0.86 -15.06
C SER A 193 -4.91 -1.35 -14.22
N VAL A 194 -4.79 -1.41 -12.89
CA VAL A 194 -5.92 -1.70 -11.98
C VAL A 194 -7.03 -0.65 -12.09
N PHE A 195 -6.68 0.58 -12.49
CA PHE A 195 -7.61 1.70 -12.64
C PHE A 195 -8.17 1.83 -14.07
N ASP A 196 -7.80 0.94 -15.00
CA ASP A 196 -8.28 0.98 -16.38
C ASP A 196 -9.81 0.90 -16.45
N GLY A 197 -10.41 1.87 -17.14
CA GLY A 197 -11.86 1.98 -17.29
C GLY A 197 -12.60 2.56 -16.08
N VAL A 198 -11.87 2.96 -15.04
CA VAL A 198 -12.38 3.66 -13.85
C VAL A 198 -11.56 4.92 -13.53
N THR A 199 -10.92 5.52 -14.53
CA THR A 199 -10.23 6.83 -14.48
C THR A 199 -11.21 8.00 -14.40
N GLY A 200 -10.76 9.20 -13.96
CA GLY A 200 -11.63 10.33 -13.63
C GLY A 200 -12.39 10.90 -14.84
N ASP A 201 -11.86 10.69 -16.04
CA ASP A 201 -12.45 11.06 -17.31
C ASP A 201 -13.61 10.12 -17.74
N THR A 202 -13.75 8.94 -17.15
CA THR A 202 -14.82 7.97 -17.46
C THR A 202 -16.08 8.16 -16.59
N VAL A 203 -17.26 7.81 -17.12
CA VAL A 203 -18.51 7.81 -16.32
C VAL A 203 -18.45 6.82 -15.16
N ALA A 204 -17.83 5.65 -15.39
CA ALA A 204 -17.68 4.62 -14.37
C ALA A 204 -16.71 5.07 -13.27
N GLY A 205 -15.59 5.71 -13.64
CA GLY A 205 -14.62 6.24 -12.69
C GLY A 205 -15.13 7.40 -11.86
N ARG A 206 -15.89 8.33 -12.45
CA ARG A 206 -16.56 9.40 -11.67
C ARG A 206 -17.53 8.84 -10.64
N ARG A 207 -18.36 7.88 -11.02
CA ARG A 207 -19.28 7.21 -10.07
C ARG A 207 -18.53 6.46 -8.98
N ALA A 208 -17.48 5.72 -9.35
CA ALA A 208 -16.66 5.00 -8.37
C ALA A 208 -16.04 5.96 -7.34
N ARG A 209 -15.62 7.17 -7.77
CA ARG A 209 -15.09 8.20 -6.88
C ARG A 209 -16.15 8.84 -6.00
N GLU A 210 -17.30 9.19 -6.57
CA GLU A 210 -18.46 9.68 -5.79
C GLU A 210 -18.80 8.67 -4.68
N ASP A 211 -18.90 7.39 -5.02
CA ASP A 211 -19.16 6.31 -4.06
C ASP A 211 -18.05 6.17 -3.00
N ILE A 212 -16.77 6.33 -3.40
CA ILE A 212 -15.63 6.29 -2.45
C ILE A 212 -15.69 7.50 -1.51
N HIS A 213 -15.98 8.69 -2.03
CA HIS A 213 -16.06 9.92 -1.26
C HIS A 213 -17.20 9.87 -0.24
N ASP A 214 -18.39 9.43 -0.67
CA ASP A 214 -19.55 9.23 0.21
C ASP A 214 -19.24 8.21 1.33
N ARG A 215 -18.51 7.15 1.02
CA ARG A 215 -18.08 6.18 2.05
C ARG A 215 -17.04 6.76 2.99
N LEU A 216 -16.08 7.55 2.50
CA LEU A 216 -15.08 8.19 3.35
C LEU A 216 -15.77 9.10 4.38
N GLU A 217 -16.77 9.89 3.99
CA GLU A 217 -17.54 10.75 4.91
C GLU A 217 -18.26 9.98 6.01
N GLY A 218 -18.69 8.74 5.74
CA GLY A 218 -19.33 7.86 6.72
C GLY A 218 -18.38 6.94 7.49
N TYR A 219 -17.12 6.84 7.08
CA TYR A 219 -16.14 5.91 7.63
C TYR A 219 -15.05 6.62 8.45
N ASP A 220 -14.60 7.78 8.01
CA ASP A 220 -13.58 8.59 8.68
C ASP A 220 -14.22 9.64 9.61
N ASP A 221 -13.49 10.04 10.66
CA ASP A 221 -13.94 11.10 11.60
C ASP A 221 -13.58 12.51 11.09
N VAL A 222 -13.15 12.61 9.83
CA VAL A 222 -12.72 13.82 9.13
C VAL A 222 -13.18 13.77 7.68
N CYS A 223 -13.29 14.94 7.04
CA CYS A 223 -13.58 15.00 5.62
C CYS A 223 -12.48 14.31 4.79
N PRO A 224 -12.82 13.85 3.57
CA PRO A 224 -11.83 13.41 2.59
C PRO A 224 -10.73 14.46 2.42
N HIS A 225 -9.47 14.02 2.43
CA HIS A 225 -8.33 14.92 2.38
C HIS A 225 -8.25 15.63 1.03
N ALA A 226 -7.89 16.92 1.03
CA ALA A 226 -7.67 17.72 -0.18
C ALA A 226 -6.64 17.14 -1.20
N HIS A 227 -5.75 16.24 -0.78
CA HIS A 227 -4.80 15.61 -1.69
C HIS A 227 -5.41 14.47 -2.51
N LEU A 228 -6.61 13.99 -2.14
CA LEU A 228 -7.34 13.01 -2.93
C LEU A 228 -7.74 13.66 -4.26
N GLY A 229 -7.08 13.24 -5.34
CA GLY A 229 -7.26 13.81 -6.67
C GLY A 229 -6.94 12.81 -7.77
N ASP A 230 -6.97 13.29 -9.00
CA ASP A 230 -6.91 12.47 -10.21
C ASP A 230 -5.61 12.67 -10.97
N TRP A 231 -5.06 11.57 -11.50
CA TRP A 231 -3.89 11.62 -12.38
C TRP A 231 -4.09 12.40 -13.67
N GLU A 232 -5.33 12.50 -14.14
CA GLU A 232 -5.68 13.33 -15.30
C GLU A 232 -5.81 14.83 -14.97
N ASP A 233 -5.76 15.21 -13.69
CA ASP A 233 -5.89 16.60 -13.24
C ASP A 233 -4.52 17.28 -13.15
N ASP A 234 -4.33 18.31 -13.98
CA ASP A 234 -3.10 19.12 -14.05
C ASP A 234 -2.77 19.83 -12.73
N GLU A 235 -3.74 20.00 -11.83
CA GLU A 235 -3.56 20.61 -10.50
C GLU A 235 -3.30 19.58 -9.39
N SER A 236 -3.36 18.27 -9.70
CA SER A 236 -3.17 17.19 -8.74
C SER A 236 -1.80 16.52 -8.86
N HIS A 237 -1.35 15.95 -7.75
CA HIS A 237 -0.14 15.14 -7.67
C HIS A 237 -0.43 13.89 -6.84
N GLU A 238 -0.60 12.76 -7.52
CA GLU A 238 -1.02 11.51 -6.86
C GLU A 238 -0.06 11.01 -5.79
N TRP A 239 1.24 11.35 -5.88
CA TRP A 239 2.21 10.98 -4.85
C TRP A 239 1.85 11.54 -3.46
N LYS A 240 1.07 12.62 -3.38
CA LYS A 240 0.57 13.17 -2.10
C LYS A 240 -0.44 12.23 -1.42
N GLN A 241 -1.04 11.30 -2.16
CA GLN A 241 -2.03 10.33 -1.69
C GLN A 241 -1.41 9.01 -1.19
N TYR A 242 -0.14 8.79 -1.50
CA TYR A 242 0.61 7.57 -1.17
C TYR A 242 0.63 7.30 0.32
N VAL A 243 0.93 8.32 1.12
CA VAL A 243 0.77 8.32 2.57
C VAL A 243 0.14 9.64 3.00
N LEU A 244 -1.18 9.65 3.17
CA LEU A 244 -1.93 10.86 3.52
C LEU A 244 -1.60 11.31 4.94
N PRO A 245 -1.40 12.62 5.19
CA PRO A 245 -1.23 13.10 6.55
C PRO A 245 -2.57 13.15 7.30
N ASN A 246 -2.49 13.18 8.63
CA ASN A 246 -3.69 13.30 9.47
C ASN A 246 -4.29 14.71 9.44
N ASP A 247 -3.45 15.72 9.34
CA ASP A 247 -3.86 17.12 9.21
C ASP A 247 -4.13 17.48 7.74
N GLU A 248 -4.44 18.75 7.49
CA GLU A 248 -4.69 19.31 6.15
C GLU A 248 -3.43 20.05 5.65
N ARG A 249 -2.23 19.57 6.02
CA ARG A 249 -0.99 20.22 5.61
C ARG A 249 -0.76 20.00 4.12
N GLU A 250 -0.36 21.05 3.43
CA GLU A 250 0.12 20.94 2.05
C GLU A 250 1.47 20.24 2.03
N LEU A 251 1.63 19.29 1.10
CA LEU A 251 2.92 18.67 0.80
C LEU A 251 3.56 19.43 -0.37
N ALA A 252 4.59 20.22 -0.07
CA ALA A 252 5.26 21.07 -1.05
C ALA A 252 6.16 20.27 -2.00
N ASP A 253 6.96 19.35 -1.45
CA ASP A 253 7.97 18.60 -2.19
C ASP A 253 7.78 17.08 -1.97
N CYS A 254 7.98 16.29 -3.03
CA CYS A 254 7.99 14.83 -2.93
C CYS A 254 9.27 14.36 -2.22
N PRO A 255 9.19 13.53 -1.17
CA PRO A 255 10.38 13.03 -0.47
C PRO A 255 11.25 12.06 -1.30
N LEU A 256 10.75 11.57 -2.43
CA LEU A 256 11.47 10.63 -3.29
C LEU A 256 12.55 11.35 -4.12
N GLU A 257 13.79 10.87 -4.02
CA GLU A 257 14.88 11.28 -4.90
C GLU A 257 14.92 10.40 -6.16
N VAL A 258 14.26 10.85 -7.23
CA VAL A 258 14.22 10.11 -8.50
C VAL A 258 15.55 10.29 -9.25
N ARG A 259 16.12 9.16 -9.67
CA ARG A 259 17.36 9.03 -10.46
C ARG A 259 17.05 8.20 -11.70
N VAL A 260 17.25 8.78 -12.89
CA VAL A 260 17.02 8.16 -14.20
C VAL A 260 18.31 7.78 -14.91
#